data_AF-A0A812TSY4-F1
#
_entry.id   AF-A0A812TSY4-F1
#
_cell.length_a   1.000
_cell.length_b   1.000
_cell.length_c   1.000
_cell.angle_alpha   90.00
_cell.angle_beta   90.00
_cell.angle_gamma   90.00
#
_symmetry.space_group_name_H-M   'P 1'
#
loop_
_entity.id
_entity.type
_entity.pdbx_description
1 polymer ?
#
loop_
_entity_poly.entity_id
_entity_poly.type
_entity_poly.pdbx_seq_one_letter_code
_entity_poly.pdbx_strand_id
1 'polypeptide(L)'
;MAMQAPFRLGLIADIQYADCDDGTDFSGCEQRHFRNSLNIARNAVECWNAVGVDAVVQLGDVIDGCNAKMNASETALAAVLNVLSRSPAQRFDLIGNHELYNVKRDSMTASGLRCFGPDGLTYYSAHLGDRWEAIFLDPYEISLIGLSQDDSGFLEATEMMRQHNPNVLTGAKDWFTGLPTSKHRFVPYN
;
A
#
# COMPACT_ATOMS: atom_id res chain seq x y z
N MET A 1 -30.07 -9.46 27.98
CA MET A 1 -29.11 -9.81 26.92
C MET A 1 -27.75 -9.26 27.31
N ALA A 2 -26.71 -10.09 27.37
CA ALA A 2 -25.36 -9.59 27.56
C ALA A 2 -24.99 -8.73 26.34
N MET A 3 -24.49 -7.51 26.56
CA MET A 3 -23.98 -6.69 25.45
C MET A 3 -22.75 -7.39 24.87
N GLN A 4 -22.82 -7.77 23.60
CA GLN A 4 -21.68 -8.34 22.89
C GLN A 4 -20.58 -7.29 22.76
N ALA A 5 -19.34 -7.67 23.05
CA ALA A 5 -18.20 -6.76 22.96
C ALA A 5 -18.11 -6.12 21.55
N PRO A 6 -17.66 -4.85 21.46
CA PRO A 6 -17.44 -4.21 20.17
C PRO A 6 -16.29 -4.91 19.44
N PHE A 7 -16.38 -4.99 18.10
CA PHE A 7 -15.26 -5.42 17.27
C PHE A 7 -14.20 -4.31 17.27
N ARG A 8 -12.93 -4.65 17.48
CA ARG A 8 -11.81 -3.73 17.61
C ARG A 8 -10.85 -3.95 16.44
N LEU A 9 -10.69 -2.93 15.61
CA LEU A 9 -9.83 -2.97 14.44
C LEU A 9 -8.59 -2.11 14.66
N GLY A 10 -7.40 -2.70 14.52
CA GLY A 10 -6.14 -1.96 14.35
C GLY A 10 -5.99 -1.51 12.91
N LEU A 11 -5.68 -0.23 12.69
CA LEU A 11 -5.49 0.35 11.36
C LEU A 11 -4.16 1.09 11.31
N ILE A 12 -3.41 0.89 10.23
CA ILE A 12 -2.20 1.66 9.92
C ILE A 12 -2.07 1.82 8.41
N ALA A 13 -1.57 2.96 7.96
CA ALA A 13 -1.32 3.26 6.55
C ALA A 13 0.09 3.86 6.40
N ASP A 14 0.67 3.76 5.20
CA ASP A 14 1.84 4.51 4.80
C ASP A 14 3.00 4.43 5.81
N ILE A 15 3.30 3.20 6.27
CA ILE A 15 4.48 2.98 7.11
C ILE A 15 5.72 3.44 6.33
N GLN A 16 5.78 3.16 5.02
CA GLN A 16 6.83 3.58 4.10
C GLN A 16 8.23 3.45 4.72
N TYR A 17 8.49 2.34 5.41
CA TYR A 17 9.78 2.14 6.07
C TYR A 17 10.91 2.06 5.05
N ALA A 18 12.03 2.70 5.37
CA ALA A 18 13.31 2.49 4.72
C ALA A 18 14.45 2.78 5.68
N ASP A 19 15.57 2.07 5.53
CA ASP A 19 16.79 2.33 6.30
C ASP A 19 17.66 3.39 5.63
N CYS A 20 17.12 4.59 5.48
CA CYS A 20 17.82 5.76 4.94
C CYS A 20 17.54 7.01 5.77
N ASP A 21 18.27 8.08 5.45
CA ASP A 21 18.09 9.38 6.09
C ASP A 21 16.74 9.98 5.71
N ASP A 22 16.19 10.79 6.62
CA ASP A 22 14.92 11.48 6.41
C ASP A 22 14.93 12.27 5.10
N GLY A 23 13.78 12.26 4.43
CA GLY A 23 13.60 12.91 3.14
C GLY A 23 12.35 13.78 3.12
N THR A 24 11.88 14.06 1.91
CA THR A 24 10.61 14.77 1.70
C THR A 24 9.73 14.02 0.71
N ASP A 25 8.47 14.42 0.66
CA ASP A 25 7.59 14.09 -0.46
C ASP A 25 8.11 14.67 -1.80
N PHE A 26 7.40 14.36 -2.88
CA PHE A 26 7.77 14.81 -4.23
C PHE A 26 7.79 16.35 -4.35
N SER A 27 6.91 17.04 -3.63
CA SER A 27 6.84 18.51 -3.65
C SER A 27 7.87 19.19 -2.76
N GLY A 28 8.52 18.45 -1.85
CA GLY A 28 9.45 18.99 -0.87
C GLY A 28 8.78 19.68 0.32
N CYS A 29 7.45 19.58 0.45
CA CYS A 29 6.68 20.26 1.49
C CYS A 29 6.57 19.42 2.76
N GLU A 30 6.45 18.10 2.62
CA GLU A 30 6.20 17.18 3.74
C GLU A 30 7.45 16.37 4.05
N GLN A 31 7.79 16.26 5.34
CA GLN A 31 8.93 15.49 5.81
C GLN A 31 8.59 13.99 5.87
N ARG A 32 9.53 13.14 5.43
CA ARG A 32 9.43 11.68 5.52
C ARG A 32 10.47 11.15 6.50
N HIS A 33 10.01 10.61 7.62
CA HIS A 33 10.87 10.06 8.68
C HIS A 33 11.03 8.53 8.57
N PHE A 34 11.77 8.08 7.55
CA PHE A 34 11.76 6.68 7.11
C PHE A 34 12.15 5.67 8.20
N ARG A 35 13.22 5.92 8.98
CA ARG A 35 13.61 4.99 10.05
C ARG A 35 12.64 5.02 11.23
N ASN A 36 12.09 6.19 11.53
CA ASN A 36 11.18 6.35 12.66
C ASN A 36 9.83 5.65 12.43
N SER A 37 9.41 5.46 11.18
CA SER A 37 8.16 4.76 10.89
C SER A 37 8.13 3.32 11.42
N LEU A 38 9.28 2.65 11.51
CA LEU A 38 9.37 1.33 12.15
C LEU A 38 9.14 1.39 13.67
N ASN A 39 9.55 2.47 14.33
CA ASN A 39 9.23 2.68 15.75
C ASN A 39 7.74 2.96 15.93
N ILE A 40 7.14 3.74 15.02
CA ILE A 40 5.69 3.99 15.03
C ILE A 40 4.91 2.68 14.87
N ALA A 41 5.31 1.82 13.93
CA ALA A 41 4.71 0.50 13.75
C ALA A 41 4.83 -0.39 15.01
N ARG A 42 5.97 -0.35 15.72
CA ARG A 42 6.14 -1.07 16.99
C ARG A 42 5.17 -0.57 18.05
N ASN A 43 5.07 0.75 18.23
CA ASN A 43 4.18 1.36 19.20
C ASN A 43 2.70 1.06 18.88
N ALA A 44 2.33 1.04 17.60
CA ALA A 44 1.00 0.67 17.16
C ALA A 44 0.67 -0.78 17.55
N VAL A 45 1.58 -1.73 17.29
CA VAL A 45 1.42 -3.14 17.68
C VAL A 45 1.34 -3.32 19.19
N GLU A 46 2.17 -2.62 19.97
CA GLU A 46 2.09 -2.63 21.44
C GLU A 46 0.74 -2.13 21.95
N CYS A 47 0.23 -1.04 21.37
CA CYS A 47 -1.09 -0.51 21.69
C CYS A 47 -2.20 -1.52 21.34
N TRP A 48 -2.17 -2.10 20.15
CA TRP A 48 -3.13 -3.12 19.70
C TRP A 48 -3.15 -4.35 20.62
N ASN A 49 -1.99 -4.80 21.05
CA ASN A 49 -1.86 -5.92 21.99
C ASN A 49 -2.41 -5.58 23.36
N ALA A 50 -2.12 -4.38 23.88
CA ALA A 50 -2.62 -3.93 25.18
C ALA A 50 -4.15 -3.82 25.22
N VAL A 51 -4.78 -3.41 24.11
CA VAL A 51 -6.23 -3.24 24.03
C VAL A 51 -6.98 -4.44 23.44
N GLY A 52 -6.26 -5.47 22.98
CA GLY A 52 -6.82 -6.68 22.37
C GLY A 52 -7.67 -6.39 21.13
N VAL A 53 -7.04 -6.00 20.01
CA VAL A 53 -7.75 -5.88 18.72
C VAL A 53 -8.06 -7.27 18.14
N ASP A 54 -9.18 -7.38 17.43
CA ASP A 54 -9.63 -8.61 16.78
C ASP A 54 -8.93 -8.83 15.43
N ALA A 55 -8.64 -7.74 14.71
CA ALA A 55 -7.93 -7.74 13.44
C ALA A 55 -7.05 -6.50 13.29
N VAL A 56 -6.08 -6.59 12.38
CA VAL A 56 -5.23 -5.48 11.92
C VAL A 56 -5.36 -5.37 10.41
N VAL A 57 -5.58 -4.16 9.91
CA VAL A 57 -5.54 -3.84 8.48
C VAL A 57 -4.42 -2.82 8.24
N GLN A 58 -3.45 -3.23 7.42
CA GLN A 58 -2.43 -2.36 6.86
C GLN A 58 -2.95 -1.87 5.49
N LEU A 59 -2.95 -0.55 5.25
CA LEU A 59 -3.69 0.08 4.15
C LEU A 59 -2.90 0.37 2.87
N GLY A 60 -1.77 -0.29 2.66
CA GLY A 60 -0.83 0.01 1.57
C GLY A 60 0.41 0.78 2.05
N ASP A 61 1.43 0.78 1.19
CA ASP A 61 2.70 1.47 1.34
C ASP A 61 3.45 1.09 2.63
N VAL A 62 3.72 -0.21 2.81
CA VAL A 62 4.47 -0.78 3.95
C VAL A 62 5.92 -0.28 3.97
N ILE A 63 6.56 -0.23 2.80
CA ILE A 63 7.96 0.17 2.64
C ILE A 63 8.11 1.21 1.55
N ASP A 64 9.05 2.16 1.69
CA ASP A 64 9.24 3.20 0.68
C ASP A 64 9.89 2.65 -0.61
N GLY A 65 9.70 3.35 -1.74
CA GLY A 65 10.25 3.00 -3.05
C GLY A 65 11.76 3.24 -3.15
N CYS A 66 12.35 4.00 -2.22
CA CYS A 66 13.79 4.11 -2.11
C CYS A 66 14.46 2.75 -1.83
N ASN A 67 13.76 1.80 -1.18
CA ASN A 67 14.30 0.47 -0.95
C ASN A 67 14.60 -0.27 -2.26
N ALA A 68 13.74 -0.12 -3.27
CA ALA A 68 14.00 -0.69 -4.60
C ALA A 68 15.28 -0.12 -5.23
N LYS A 69 15.49 1.20 -5.09
CA LYS A 69 16.71 1.88 -5.60
C LYS A 69 17.98 1.43 -4.87
N MET A 70 17.86 1.07 -3.60
CA MET A 70 18.95 0.58 -2.75
C MET A 70 19.10 -0.95 -2.78
N ASN A 71 18.27 -1.67 -3.55
CA ASN A 71 18.20 -3.14 -3.54
C ASN A 71 17.98 -3.72 -2.13
N ALA A 72 17.12 -3.06 -1.34
CA ALA A 72 16.85 -3.36 0.06
C ALA A 72 15.39 -3.78 0.34
N SER A 73 14.55 -3.91 -0.69
CA SER A 73 13.10 -4.16 -0.58
C SER A 73 12.75 -5.36 0.30
N GLU A 74 13.42 -6.51 0.08
CA GLU A 74 13.18 -7.72 0.87
C GLU A 74 13.53 -7.52 2.36
N THR A 75 14.69 -6.91 2.64
CA THR A 75 15.14 -6.66 4.02
C THR A 75 14.23 -5.66 4.73
N ALA A 76 13.83 -4.58 4.04
CA ALA A 76 12.93 -3.57 4.58
C ALA A 76 11.54 -4.16 4.86
N LEU A 77 10.99 -4.94 3.92
CA LEU A 77 9.70 -5.58 4.08
C LEU A 77 9.72 -6.56 5.25
N ALA A 78 10.75 -7.41 5.34
CA ALA A 78 10.94 -8.33 6.46
C ALA A 78 11.00 -7.60 7.81
N ALA A 79 11.66 -6.44 7.89
CA ALA A 79 11.74 -5.65 9.11
C ALA A 79 10.34 -5.20 9.60
N VAL A 80 9.49 -4.70 8.70
CA VAL A 80 8.13 -4.28 9.06
C VAL A 80 7.24 -5.47 9.35
N LEU A 81 7.27 -6.53 8.53
CA LEU A 81 6.48 -7.73 8.74
C LEU A 81 6.81 -8.43 10.07
N ASN A 82 8.08 -8.41 10.50
CA ASN A 82 8.53 -8.90 11.81
C ASN A 82 8.02 -8.06 13.00
N VAL A 83 7.65 -6.80 12.77
CA VAL A 83 6.99 -5.97 13.77
C VAL A 83 5.50 -6.30 13.80
N LEU A 84 4.84 -6.30 12.63
CA LEU A 84 3.40 -6.58 12.52
C LEU A 84 3.03 -7.99 13.00
N SER A 85 3.91 -8.99 12.82
CA SER A 85 3.70 -10.36 13.28
C SER A 85 3.71 -10.53 14.81
N ARG A 86 4.09 -9.50 15.57
CA ARG A 86 4.03 -9.50 17.04
C ARG A 86 2.61 -9.26 17.57
N SER A 87 1.67 -8.87 16.70
CA SER A 87 0.25 -8.89 17.03
C SER A 87 -0.31 -10.30 16.81
N PRO A 88 -1.04 -10.89 17.78
CA PRO A 88 -1.71 -12.17 17.58
C PRO A 88 -2.98 -12.05 16.72
N ALA A 89 -3.45 -10.82 16.45
CA ALA A 89 -4.65 -10.55 15.67
C ALA A 89 -4.46 -10.96 14.20
N GLN A 90 -5.58 -11.29 13.53
CA GLN A 90 -5.54 -11.56 12.10
C GLN A 90 -5.15 -10.29 11.33
N ARG A 91 -4.09 -10.38 10.53
CA ARG A 91 -3.60 -9.28 9.68
C ARG A 91 -4.10 -9.43 8.24
N PHE A 92 -4.54 -8.31 7.68
CA PHE A 92 -4.84 -8.09 6.26
C PHE A 92 -4.00 -6.92 5.76
N ASP A 93 -3.51 -7.02 4.52
CA ASP A 93 -2.66 -6.00 3.90
C ASP A 93 -3.31 -5.52 2.59
N LEU A 94 -3.21 -4.23 2.26
CA LEU A 94 -3.60 -3.67 0.97
C LEU A 94 -2.36 -3.34 0.14
N ILE A 95 -2.56 -3.18 -1.17
CA ILE A 95 -1.54 -2.78 -2.12
C ILE A 95 -1.61 -1.27 -2.33
N GLY A 96 -0.52 -0.59 -2.02
CA GLY A 96 -0.22 0.77 -2.45
C GLY A 96 0.76 0.80 -3.63
N ASN A 97 1.06 1.98 -4.15
CA ASN A 97 2.02 2.13 -5.25
C ASN A 97 3.43 1.71 -4.82
N HIS A 98 3.77 1.88 -3.55
CA HIS A 98 5.08 1.51 -3.05
C HIS A 98 5.29 0.00 -2.94
N GLU A 99 4.23 -0.81 -2.74
CA GLU A 99 4.34 -2.25 -2.93
C GLU A 99 4.78 -2.57 -4.37
N LEU A 100 4.15 -1.93 -5.36
CA LEU A 100 4.42 -2.18 -6.79
C LEU A 100 5.77 -1.62 -7.26
N TYR A 101 6.36 -0.67 -6.53
CA TYR A 101 7.74 -0.24 -6.76
C TYR A 101 8.78 -1.26 -6.28
N ASN A 102 8.43 -2.07 -5.28
CA ASN A 102 9.36 -2.93 -4.55
C ASN A 102 9.18 -4.43 -4.85
N VAL A 103 7.96 -4.86 -5.12
CA VAL A 103 7.58 -6.28 -5.23
C VAL A 103 6.76 -6.48 -6.51
N LYS A 104 7.21 -7.41 -7.34
CA LYS A 104 6.43 -7.82 -8.53
C LYS A 104 5.19 -8.60 -8.09
N ARG A 105 4.07 -8.39 -8.80
CA ARG A 105 2.80 -9.08 -8.50
C ARG A 105 2.94 -10.60 -8.45
N ASP A 106 3.70 -11.19 -9.38
CA ASP A 106 3.97 -12.64 -9.44
C ASP A 106 4.73 -13.20 -8.22
N SER A 107 5.44 -12.33 -7.51
CA SER A 107 6.29 -12.66 -6.36
C SER A 107 5.64 -12.24 -5.03
N MET A 108 4.52 -11.53 -5.08
CA MET A 108 3.91 -10.90 -3.91
C MET A 108 3.30 -11.93 -2.94
N THR A 109 2.83 -13.08 -3.42
CA THR A 109 2.39 -14.20 -2.56
C THR A 109 3.54 -14.76 -1.71
N ALA A 110 4.78 -14.70 -2.20
CA ALA A 110 5.97 -15.13 -1.46
C ALA A 110 6.58 -14.03 -0.58
N SER A 111 6.10 -12.78 -0.68
CA SER A 111 6.64 -11.63 0.05
C SER A 111 6.28 -11.60 1.54
N GLY A 112 5.27 -12.37 1.94
CA GLY A 112 4.68 -12.34 3.28
C GLY A 112 3.58 -11.30 3.47
N LEU A 113 3.22 -10.53 2.43
CA LEU A 113 2.01 -9.70 2.40
C LEU A 113 0.74 -10.57 2.31
N ARG A 114 -0.31 -10.15 3.01
CA ARG A 114 -1.63 -10.80 3.11
C ARG A 114 -2.69 -9.99 2.39
N CYS A 115 -2.44 -9.73 1.11
CA CYS A 115 -3.28 -8.91 0.23
C CYS A 115 -4.09 -9.73 -0.78
N PHE A 116 -4.23 -11.04 -0.57
CA PHE A 116 -4.91 -11.94 -1.50
C PHE A 116 -6.14 -12.59 -0.85
N GLY A 117 -7.22 -12.68 -1.63
CA GLY A 117 -8.38 -13.49 -1.32
C GLY A 117 -8.15 -14.99 -1.54
N PRO A 118 -9.14 -15.84 -1.20
CA PRO A 118 -9.03 -17.29 -1.35
C PRO A 118 -8.85 -17.78 -2.79
N ASP A 119 -9.24 -16.99 -3.78
CA ASP A 119 -9.08 -17.23 -5.21
C ASP A 119 -7.76 -16.70 -5.79
N GLY A 120 -6.93 -16.08 -4.95
CA GLY A 120 -5.66 -15.48 -5.35
C GLY A 120 -5.79 -14.09 -5.97
N LEU A 121 -6.98 -13.47 -5.97
CA LEU A 121 -7.17 -12.09 -6.40
C LEU A 121 -6.77 -11.11 -5.30
N THR A 122 -6.34 -9.92 -5.70
CA THR A 122 -5.91 -8.83 -4.81
C THR A 122 -7.05 -7.92 -4.36
N TYR A 123 -8.25 -8.14 -4.90
CA TYR A 123 -9.51 -7.62 -4.40
C TYR A 123 -10.38 -8.78 -3.95
N TYR A 124 -11.04 -8.64 -2.80
CA TYR A 124 -11.85 -9.69 -2.19
C TYR A 124 -12.70 -9.11 -1.08
N SER A 125 -13.68 -9.87 -0.59
CA SER A 125 -14.32 -9.59 0.69
C SER A 125 -13.93 -10.64 1.73
N ALA A 126 -13.91 -10.23 3.00
CA ALA A 126 -13.68 -11.12 4.12
C ALA A 126 -14.54 -10.71 5.33
N HIS A 127 -15.00 -11.71 6.08
CA HIS A 127 -15.70 -11.45 7.34
C HIS A 127 -14.72 -10.98 8.42
N LEU A 128 -15.07 -9.89 9.09
CA LEU A 128 -14.40 -9.36 10.26
C LEU A 128 -15.26 -9.66 11.50
N GLY A 129 -15.02 -10.83 12.10
CA GLY A 129 -15.92 -11.40 13.11
C GLY A 129 -17.31 -11.73 12.53
N ASP A 130 -18.32 -11.81 13.39
CA ASP A 130 -19.65 -12.31 12.99
C ASP A 130 -20.58 -11.26 12.35
N ARG A 131 -20.17 -9.97 12.30
CA ARG A 131 -21.07 -8.86 11.97
C ARG A 131 -20.58 -7.92 10.88
N TRP A 132 -19.30 -7.98 10.54
CA TRP A 132 -18.71 -7.08 9.57
C TRP A 132 -18.22 -7.87 8.37
N GLU A 133 -18.40 -7.28 7.19
CA GLU A 133 -17.75 -7.70 5.96
C GLU A 133 -16.87 -6.54 5.51
N ALA A 134 -15.57 -6.82 5.36
CA ALA A 134 -14.63 -5.89 4.77
C ALA A 134 -14.48 -6.18 3.29
N ILE A 135 -14.47 -5.13 2.48
CA ILE A 135 -14.22 -5.20 1.04
C ILE A 135 -12.83 -4.60 0.82
N PHE A 136 -11.90 -5.45 0.39
CA PHE A 136 -10.55 -5.09 0.01
C PHE A 136 -10.52 -4.88 -1.51
N LEU A 137 -10.02 -3.73 -1.94
CA LEU A 137 -9.92 -3.37 -3.35
C LEU A 137 -8.44 -3.30 -3.75
N ASP A 138 -8.17 -3.59 -5.01
CA ASP A 138 -6.88 -3.33 -5.64
C ASP A 138 -7.01 -2.05 -6.50
N PRO A 139 -6.59 -0.88 -5.99
CA PRO A 139 -6.67 0.36 -6.75
C PRO A 139 -5.71 0.41 -7.95
N TYR A 140 -4.90 -0.64 -8.15
CA TYR A 140 -3.94 -0.78 -9.24
C TYR A 140 -4.28 -1.93 -10.20
N GLU A 141 -5.52 -2.44 -10.20
CA GLU A 141 -6.01 -3.37 -11.23
C GLU A 141 -5.93 -2.73 -12.63
N ILE A 142 -6.24 -1.43 -12.73
CA ILE A 142 -6.04 -0.61 -13.93
C ILE A 142 -4.94 0.41 -13.60
N SER A 143 -3.72 0.15 -14.04
CA SER A 143 -2.55 0.92 -13.64
C SER A 143 -1.41 0.90 -14.66
N LEU A 144 -0.62 1.97 -14.70
CA LEU A 144 0.64 2.01 -15.45
C LEU A 144 1.82 1.38 -14.71
N ILE A 145 1.64 0.99 -13.44
CA ILE A 145 2.65 0.37 -12.59
C ILE A 145 2.17 -0.99 -12.08
N GLY A 146 3.10 -1.90 -11.83
CA GLY A 146 2.82 -3.22 -11.27
C GLY A 146 2.26 -4.25 -12.25
N LEU A 147 1.98 -3.88 -13.50
CA LEU A 147 1.45 -4.75 -14.55
C LEU A 147 2.45 -4.88 -15.71
N SER A 148 2.36 -5.98 -16.47
CA SER A 148 3.12 -6.13 -17.72
C SER A 148 2.50 -5.28 -18.84
N GLN A 149 3.30 -4.95 -19.86
CA GLN A 149 2.84 -4.05 -20.94
C GLN A 149 1.74 -4.65 -21.83
N ASP A 150 1.59 -5.97 -21.81
CA ASP A 150 0.57 -6.74 -22.51
C ASP A 150 -0.67 -7.05 -21.63
N ASP A 151 -0.65 -6.66 -20.36
CA ASP A 151 -1.79 -6.81 -19.45
C ASP A 151 -2.94 -5.87 -19.83
N SER A 152 -4.19 -6.36 -19.74
CA SER A 152 -5.38 -5.57 -20.09
C SER A 152 -5.52 -4.32 -19.24
N GLY A 153 -5.20 -4.39 -17.94
CA GLY A 153 -5.27 -3.24 -17.03
C GLY A 153 -4.23 -2.17 -17.38
N PHE A 154 -3.05 -2.58 -17.84
CA PHE A 154 -2.01 -1.65 -18.33
C PHE A 154 -2.44 -0.96 -19.64
N LEU A 155 -2.98 -1.74 -20.58
CA LEU A 155 -3.45 -1.22 -21.87
C LEU A 155 -4.61 -0.23 -21.67
N GLU A 156 -5.55 -0.55 -20.77
CA GLU A 156 -6.66 0.33 -20.43
C GLU A 156 -6.18 1.62 -19.72
N ALA A 157 -5.29 1.52 -18.74
CA ALA A 157 -4.70 2.69 -18.08
C ALA A 157 -3.95 3.59 -19.07
N THR A 158 -3.23 2.99 -20.02
CA THR A 158 -2.53 3.71 -21.08
C THR A 158 -3.50 4.50 -21.96
N GLU A 159 -4.61 3.89 -22.36
CA GLU A 159 -5.63 4.56 -23.16
C GLU A 159 -6.33 5.69 -22.38
N MET A 160 -6.63 5.46 -21.10
CA MET A 160 -7.15 6.49 -20.22
C MET A 160 -6.22 7.70 -20.16
N MET A 161 -4.90 7.49 -20.00
CA MET A 161 -3.93 8.58 -20.00
C MET A 161 -3.82 9.28 -21.36
N ARG A 162 -3.84 8.57 -22.48
CA ARG A 162 -3.84 9.21 -23.82
C ARG A 162 -4.98 10.21 -23.98
N GLN A 163 -6.16 9.87 -23.45
CA GLN A 163 -7.37 10.71 -23.54
C GLN A 163 -7.41 11.84 -22.51
N HIS A 164 -6.80 11.66 -21.34
CA HIS A 164 -7.00 12.54 -20.19
C HIS A 164 -5.76 13.33 -19.78
N ASN A 165 -4.59 12.71 -19.79
CA ASN A 165 -3.31 13.33 -19.46
C ASN A 165 -2.15 12.62 -20.18
N PRO A 166 -1.92 12.90 -21.48
CA PRO A 166 -0.86 12.24 -22.25
C PRO A 166 0.55 12.58 -21.75
N ASN A 167 0.72 13.65 -20.96
CA ASN A 167 2.01 14.04 -20.39
C ASN A 167 2.61 12.90 -19.53
N VAL A 168 1.77 12.10 -18.87
CA VAL A 168 2.19 10.94 -18.06
C VAL A 168 2.98 9.92 -18.88
N LEU A 169 2.66 9.77 -20.17
CA LEU A 169 3.28 8.79 -21.05
C LEU A 169 4.60 9.27 -21.67
N THR A 170 4.95 10.55 -21.49
CA THR A 170 6.15 11.16 -22.10
C THR A 170 7.41 11.02 -21.24
N GLY A 171 7.27 10.60 -19.98
CA GLY A 171 8.35 10.64 -18.99
C GLY A 171 8.69 12.06 -18.51
N ALA A 172 7.84 13.05 -18.81
CA ALA A 172 7.98 14.41 -18.29
C ALA A 172 7.95 14.42 -16.76
N LYS A 173 8.76 15.29 -16.15
CA LYS A 173 8.75 15.52 -14.69
C LYS A 173 7.57 16.38 -14.22
N ASP A 174 6.97 17.14 -15.14
CA ASP A 174 5.77 17.91 -14.90
C ASP A 174 4.64 17.36 -15.77
N TRP A 175 3.64 16.77 -15.11
CA TRP A 175 2.45 16.21 -15.74
C TRP A 175 1.33 17.24 -15.93
N PHE A 176 1.46 18.43 -15.33
CA PHE A 176 0.39 19.43 -15.27
C PHE A 176 0.53 20.53 -16.32
N THR A 177 1.69 20.66 -16.97
CA THR A 177 1.89 21.63 -18.06
C THR A 177 0.80 21.46 -19.13
N GLY A 178 0.05 22.53 -19.37
CA GLY A 178 -1.03 22.57 -20.36
C GLY A 178 -2.29 21.77 -19.99
N LEU A 179 -2.37 21.22 -18.77
CA LEU A 179 -3.47 20.39 -18.33
C LEU A 179 -4.47 21.19 -17.49
N PRO A 180 -5.78 21.21 -17.84
CA PRO A 180 -6.78 21.89 -17.02
C PRO A 180 -6.94 21.19 -15.66
N THR A 181 -7.25 21.96 -14.61
CA THR A 181 -7.39 21.45 -13.23
C THR A 181 -8.36 20.26 -13.11
N SER A 182 -9.42 20.22 -13.93
CA SER A 182 -10.38 19.09 -13.96
C SER A 182 -9.75 17.75 -14.35
N LYS A 183 -8.55 17.76 -14.95
CA LYS A 183 -7.79 16.59 -15.35
C LYS A 183 -6.60 16.30 -14.43
N HIS A 184 -6.36 17.10 -13.37
CA HIS A 184 -5.24 16.90 -12.44
C HIS A 184 -5.32 15.59 -11.65
N ARG A 185 -6.50 14.94 -11.62
CA ARG A 185 -6.68 13.60 -11.04
C ARG A 185 -6.05 12.46 -11.85
N PHE A 186 -5.60 12.71 -13.08
CA PHE A 186 -5.02 11.68 -13.96
C PHE A 186 -3.48 11.79 -13.94
N VAL A 187 -2.85 11.38 -12.84
CA VAL A 187 -1.39 11.43 -12.64
C VAL A 187 -0.89 10.13 -11.99
N PRO A 188 0.39 9.77 -12.14
CA PRO A 188 0.92 8.48 -11.69
C PRO A 188 1.45 8.52 -10.24
N TYR A 189 0.86 9.32 -9.36
CA TYR A 189 1.20 9.36 -7.93
C TYR A 189 -0.05 9.65 -7.09
N ASN A 190 -0.05 9.13 -5.87
CA ASN A 190 -1.06 9.39 -4.83
C ASN A 190 -0.55 10.44 -3.84
#